data_AF-A0A2M6W8F6-F1
#
_entry.id   AF-A0A2M6W8F6-F1
#
_cell.length_a   1.000
_cell.length_b   1.000
_cell.length_c   1.000
_cell.angle_alpha   90.00
_cell.angle_beta   90.00
_cell.angle_gamma   90.00
#
_symmetry.space_group_name_H-M   'P 1'
#
loop_
_entity.id
_entity.type
_entity.pdbx_description
1 polymer ?
#
loop_
_entity_poly.entity_id
_entity_poly.type
_entity_poly.pdbx_seq_one_letter_code
_entity_poly.pdbx_strand_id
1 'polypeptide(L)'
;MNKNSILLLVVGLILGVGGGYYYGNGVGYTSGHQAAVTEAEQAAAEIAAKATAEAAKAANPFQAVNPLEGVEDNPFEKTKKVLNPFE
;
A
#
# COMPACT_ATOMS: atom_id res chain seq x y z
N MET A 1 0.53 53.80 2.69
CA MET A 1 -0.31 52.99 1.78
C MET A 1 -1.60 53.75 1.54
N ASN A 2 -1.93 54.04 0.28
CA ASN A 2 -3.15 54.75 -0.13
C ASN A 2 -4.40 53.89 0.08
N LYS A 3 -5.52 54.51 0.44
CA LYS A 3 -6.79 53.84 0.78
C LYS A 3 -7.26 52.90 -0.34
N ASN A 4 -7.02 53.26 -1.60
CA ASN A 4 -7.34 52.42 -2.77
C ASN A 4 -6.47 51.16 -2.86
N SER A 5 -5.20 51.23 -2.47
CA SER A 5 -4.32 50.04 -2.45
C SER A 5 -4.70 49.07 -1.34
N ILE A 6 -5.14 49.58 -0.18
CA ILE A 6 -5.70 48.73 0.88
C ILE A 6 -7.00 48.06 0.38
N LEU A 7 -7.88 48.81 -0.28
CA LEU A 7 -9.14 48.27 -0.80
C LEU A 7 -8.91 47.17 -1.84
N LEU A 8 -7.99 47.37 -2.79
CA LEU A 8 -7.64 46.37 -3.80
C LEU A 8 -7.03 45.11 -3.18
N LEU A 9 -6.20 45.26 -2.14
CA LEU A 9 -5.60 44.14 -1.43
C LEU A 9 -6.69 43.30 -0.73
N VAL A 10 -7.64 43.95 -0.06
CA VAL A 10 -8.74 43.27 0.63
C VAL A 10 -9.66 42.55 -0.37
N VAL A 11 -10.00 43.19 -1.50
CA VAL A 11 -10.81 42.55 -2.55
C VAL A 11 -10.08 41.36 -3.16
N GLY A 12 -8.79 41.50 -3.46
CA GLY A 12 -7.97 40.40 -3.96
C GLY A 12 -7.88 39.23 -2.98
N LEU A 13 -7.78 39.51 -1.67
CA LEU A 13 -7.76 38.49 -0.63
C LEU A 13 -9.09 37.72 -0.58
N ILE A 14 -10.22 38.42 -0.63
CA ILE A 14 -11.56 37.80 -0.60
C ILE A 14 -11.77 36.91 -1.83
N LEU A 15 -11.40 37.39 -3.02
CA LEU A 15 -11.50 36.63 -4.26
C LEU A 15 -10.55 35.42 -4.27
N GLY A 16 -9.34 35.57 -3.75
CA GLY A 16 -8.38 34.47 -3.64
C GLY A 16 -8.86 33.37 -2.69
N VAL A 17 -9.40 33.73 -1.53
CA VAL A 17 -9.96 32.77 -0.57
C VAL A 17 -11.20 32.08 -1.14
N GLY A 18 -12.15 32.85 -1.71
CA GLY A 18 -13.37 32.30 -2.29
C GLY A 18 -13.11 31.40 -3.48
N GLY A 19 -12.26 31.83 -4.42
CA GLY A 19 -11.87 31.05 -5.59
C GLY A 19 -11.08 29.79 -5.22
N GLY A 20 -10.13 29.92 -4.30
CA GLY A 20 -9.33 28.79 -3.80
C GLY A 20 -10.17 27.74 -3.08
N TYR A 21 -11.13 28.16 -2.25
CA TYR A 21 -12.04 27.25 -1.56
C TYR A 21 -12.95 26.49 -2.54
N TYR A 22 -13.52 27.19 -3.52
CA TYR A 22 -14.40 26.56 -4.51
C TYR A 22 -13.65 25.56 -5.39
N TYR A 23 -12.46 25.93 -5.89
CA TYR A 23 -11.65 25.05 -6.73
C TYR A 23 -11.07 23.86 -5.95
N GLY A 24 -10.58 24.09 -4.73
CA GLY A 24 -10.00 23.05 -3.88
C GLY A 24 -11.01 21.97 -3.49
N ASN A 25 -12.26 22.34 -3.22
CA ASN A 25 -13.30 21.40 -2.81
C ASN A 25 -13.70 20.44 -3.95
N GLY A 26 -13.77 20.92 -5.19
CA GLY A 26 -14.09 20.10 -6.36
C GLY A 26 -12.98 19.09 -6.70
N VAL A 27 -11.71 19.51 -6.63
CA VAL A 27 -10.58 18.61 -6.91
C VAL A 27 -10.42 17.57 -5.79
N GLY A 28 -10.52 17.99 -4.52
CA GLY A 28 -10.35 17.10 -3.37
C GLY A 28 -11.40 15.98 -3.30
N TYR A 29 -12.67 16.28 -3.59
CA TYR A 29 -13.72 15.27 -3.59
C TYR A 29 -13.51 14.20 -4.68
N THR A 30 -13.12 14.63 -5.88
CA THR A 30 -12.93 13.73 -7.02
C THR A 30 -11.71 12.83 -6.83
N SER A 31 -10.61 13.39 -6.32
CA SER A 31 -9.39 12.62 -6.01
C SER A 31 -9.62 11.63 -4.87
N GLY A 32 -10.32 12.04 -3.80
CA GLY A 32 -10.63 11.16 -2.69
C GLY A 32 -11.56 10.01 -3.08
N HIS A 33 -12.57 10.28 -3.91
CA HIS A 33 -13.50 9.25 -4.37
C HIS A 33 -12.82 8.24 -5.30
N GLN A 34 -11.99 8.71 -6.25
CA GLN A 34 -11.22 7.80 -7.11
C GLN A 34 -10.25 6.94 -6.31
N ALA A 35 -9.51 7.53 -5.37
CA ALA A 35 -8.59 6.78 -4.51
C ALA A 35 -9.31 5.67 -3.73
N ALA A 36 -10.47 5.99 -3.12
CA ALA A 36 -11.26 5.02 -2.37
C ALA A 36 -11.79 3.87 -3.26
N VAL A 37 -12.23 4.17 -4.49
CA VAL A 37 -12.68 3.15 -5.44
C VAL A 37 -11.51 2.26 -5.86
N THR A 38 -10.35 2.83 -6.17
CA THR A 38 -9.16 2.07 -6.57
C THR A 38 -8.66 1.17 -5.44
N GLU A 39 -8.62 1.65 -4.20
CA GLU A 39 -8.25 0.82 -3.04
C GLU A 39 -9.24 -0.33 -2.83
N ALA A 40 -10.54 -0.07 -2.96
CA ALA A 40 -11.56 -1.12 -2.83
C ALA A 40 -11.43 -2.19 -3.92
N GLU A 41 -11.17 -1.80 -5.17
CA GLU A 41 -10.93 -2.73 -6.27
C GLU A 41 -9.65 -3.56 -6.07
N GLN A 42 -8.57 -2.95 -5.60
CA GLN A 42 -7.33 -3.67 -5.29
C GLN A 42 -7.51 -4.70 -4.17
N ALA A 43 -8.20 -4.31 -3.09
CA ALA A 43 -8.51 -5.22 -1.99
C ALA A 43 -9.39 -6.39 -2.46
N ALA A 44 -10.40 -6.12 -3.29
CA ALA A 44 -11.25 -7.16 -3.86
C ALA A 44 -10.47 -8.12 -4.77
N ALA A 45 -9.57 -7.59 -5.62
CA ALA A 45 -8.72 -8.38 -6.49
C ALA A 45 -7.75 -9.29 -5.71
N GLU A 46 -7.15 -8.78 -4.63
CA GLU A 46 -6.24 -9.55 -3.79
C GLU A 46 -6.97 -10.70 -3.07
N ILE A 47 -8.16 -10.43 -2.52
CA ILE A 47 -9.00 -11.45 -1.88
C ILE A 47 -9.41 -12.52 -2.90
N ALA A 48 -9.84 -12.10 -4.10
CA ALA A 48 -10.21 -13.02 -5.16
C ALA A 48 -9.02 -13.89 -5.61
N ALA A 49 -7.83 -13.30 -5.74
CA ALA A 49 -6.61 -14.03 -6.10
C ALA A 49 -6.24 -15.06 -5.02
N LYS A 50 -6.29 -14.69 -3.74
CA LYS A 50 -6.05 -15.61 -2.62
C LYS A 50 -7.05 -16.76 -2.59
N ALA A 51 -8.35 -16.47 -2.68
CA ALA A 51 -9.38 -17.50 -2.71
C ALA A 51 -9.21 -18.45 -3.91
N THR A 52 -8.83 -17.93 -5.07
CA THR A 52 -8.57 -18.74 -6.27
C THR A 52 -7.32 -19.60 -6.09
N ALA A 53 -6.25 -19.07 -5.50
CA ALA A 53 -5.02 -19.81 -5.22
C ALA A 53 -5.24 -20.91 -4.18
N GLU A 54 -6.03 -20.65 -3.13
CA GLU A 54 -6.40 -21.66 -2.13
C GLU A 54 -7.30 -22.74 -2.72
N ALA A 55 -8.29 -22.38 -3.54
CA ALA A 55 -9.13 -23.35 -4.24
C ALA A 55 -8.32 -24.20 -5.23
N ALA A 56 -7.41 -23.58 -5.99
CA ALA A 56 -6.50 -24.29 -6.89
C ALA A 56 -5.55 -25.21 -6.12
N LYS A 57 -5.04 -24.78 -4.96
CA LYS A 57 -4.23 -25.61 -4.07
C LYS A 57 -5.07 -26.80 -3.58
N ALA A 58 -6.24 -26.57 -3.00
CA ALA A 58 -7.13 -27.61 -2.47
C ALA A 58 -7.59 -28.63 -3.53
N ALA A 59 -7.84 -28.16 -4.76
CA ALA A 59 -8.26 -29.02 -5.87
C ALA A 59 -7.08 -29.73 -6.57
N ASN A 60 -5.83 -29.37 -6.28
CA ASN A 60 -4.66 -29.98 -6.93
C ASN A 60 -4.33 -31.35 -6.31
N PRO A 61 -4.55 -32.47 -7.03
CA PRO A 61 -4.23 -33.81 -6.53
C PRO A 61 -2.73 -34.11 -6.53
N PHE A 62 -1.89 -33.20 -7.05
CA PHE A 62 -0.43 -33.28 -7.10
C PHE A 62 0.25 -32.30 -6.15
N GLN A 63 -0.40 -31.90 -5.04
CA GLN A 63 0.28 -31.12 -4.01
C GLN A 63 1.53 -31.87 -3.51
N ALA A 64 2.70 -31.46 -4.02
CA ALA A 64 3.98 -31.91 -3.53
C ALA A 64 4.23 -31.20 -2.20
N VAL A 65 4.03 -31.90 -1.09
CA VAL A 65 4.65 -31.51 0.18
C VAL A 65 6.15 -31.47 -0.07
N ASN A 66 6.79 -30.32 0.10
CA ASN A 66 8.22 -30.19 -0.14
C ASN A 66 8.95 -31.11 0.87
N PRO A 67 9.55 -32.23 0.43
CA PRO A 67 10.14 -33.19 1.36
C PRO A 67 11.37 -32.64 2.09
N LEU A 68 11.85 -31.46 1.68
CA LEU A 68 12.98 -30.74 2.27
C LEU A 68 12.55 -29.58 3.18
N GLU A 69 11.24 -29.32 3.36
CA GLU A 69 10.73 -28.18 4.14
C GLU A 69 11.12 -28.20 5.64
N GLY A 70 11.65 -29.33 6.12
CA GLY A 70 12.22 -29.47 7.47
C GLY A 70 13.66 -30.00 7.50
N VAL A 71 14.33 -30.07 6.35
CA VAL A 71 15.74 -30.49 6.31
C VAL A 71 16.60 -29.25 6.53
N GLU A 72 17.46 -29.27 7.53
CA GLU A 72 18.41 -28.18 7.78
C GLU A 72 19.27 -27.93 6.54
N ASP A 73 19.35 -26.68 6.10
CA ASP A 73 20.14 -26.26 4.92
C ASP A 73 21.60 -26.75 4.97
N ASN A 74 22.15 -26.90 6.18
CA ASN A 74 23.46 -27.46 6.40
C ASN A 74 23.51 -28.36 7.66
N PRO A 75 23.48 -29.70 7.50
CA PRO A 75 23.51 -30.64 8.62
C PRO A 75 24.84 -30.62 9.42
N PHE A 76 25.89 -29.99 8.89
CA PHE A 76 27.19 -29.89 9.56
C PHE A 76 27.33 -28.67 10.48
N GLU A 77 26.38 -27.72 10.47
CA GLU A 77 26.43 -26.57 11.39
C GLU A 77 26.41 -27.01 12.86
N LYS A 78 25.61 -28.03 13.20
CA LYS A 78 25.60 -28.62 14.54
C LYS A 78 26.93 -29.29 14.90
N THR A 79 27.61 -29.89 13.92
CA THR A 79 28.88 -30.59 14.14
C THR A 79 30.06 -29.65 14.28
N LYS A 80 30.04 -28.45 13.66
CA LYS A 80 31.10 -27.44 13.82
C LYS A 80 31.27 -27.02 15.28
N LYS A 81 30.16 -26.79 16.00
CA LYS A 81 30.18 -26.42 17.42
C LYS A 81 30.71 -27.52 18.35
N VAL A 82 30.61 -28.77 17.94
CA VAL A 82 31.01 -29.93 18.77
C VAL A 82 32.44 -30.38 18.43
N LEU A 83 32.87 -30.22 17.18
CA LEU A 83 34.13 -30.76 16.66
C LEU A 83 35.19 -29.69 16.37
N ASN A 84 34.92 -28.41 16.59
CA ASN A 84 35.93 -27.36 16.47
C ASN A 84 36.59 -27.10 17.84
N PRO A 85 37.77 -27.67 18.12
CA PRO A 85 38.49 -27.42 19.36
C PRO A 85 39.20 -26.05 19.40
N PHE A 86 39.01 -25.21 18.37
CA PHE A 86 39.65 -23.90 18.22
C PHE A 86 38.64 -22.72 18.19
N GLU A 87 37.34 -22.99 18.36
CA GLU A 87 36.30 -22.00 18.65
C GLU A 87 36.03 -21.88 20.15
#